data_AF-A0A6P5SSR0-F1
#
_entry.id   AF-A0A6P5SSR0-F1
#
_cell.length_a   1.000
_cell.length_b   1.000
_cell.length_c   1.000
_cell.angle_alpha   90.00
_cell.angle_beta   90.00
_cell.angle_gamma   90.00
#
_symmetry.space_group_name_H-M   'P 1'
#
loop_
_entity.id
_entity.type
_entity.pdbx_description
1 polymer ?
#
loop_
_entity_poly.entity_id
_entity_poly.type
_entity_poly.pdbx_seq_one_letter_code
_entity_poly.pdbx_strand_id
1 'polypeptide(L)'
;MGNRAVAEIQFADYIFPAFDQIVNEAAKFRYRSGNQFNCGGLTIRSPYGAVGHGGHYHSQSPEAFFCHAPGIKISYYMNTMDHSRPAFPPILV
;
A
#
# COMPACT_ATOMS: atom_id res chain seq x y z
N MET A 1 16.04 9.57 10.76
CA MET A 1 15.15 9.43 11.93
C MET A 1 14.58 8.01 11.92
N GLY A 2 14.47 7.35 13.08
CA GLY A 2 14.06 5.94 13.20
C GLY A 2 12.57 5.74 13.50
N ASN A 3 11.72 6.72 13.17
CA ASN A 3 10.30 6.68 13.48
C ASN A 3 9.56 5.73 12.54
N ARG A 4 8.56 5.02 13.06
CA ARG A 4 7.66 4.20 12.26
C ARG A 4 6.57 5.08 11.67
N ALA A 5 6.48 5.12 10.34
CA ALA A 5 5.49 5.92 9.62
C ALA A 5 4.39 4.99 9.09
N VAL A 6 3.14 5.26 9.49
CA VAL A 6 1.97 4.55 8.98
C VAL A 6 1.14 5.55 8.18
N ALA A 7 1.28 5.52 6.86
CA ALA A 7 0.57 6.38 5.94
C ALA A 7 -0.74 5.74 5.49
N GLU A 8 -1.76 6.54 5.24
CA GLU A 8 -3.04 6.10 4.70
C GLU A 8 -3.29 6.73 3.34
N ILE A 9 -3.70 5.90 2.38
CA ILE A 9 -4.29 6.32 1.12
C ILE A 9 -5.77 5.94 1.17
N GLN A 10 -6.65 6.91 0.91
CA GLN A 10 -8.09 6.78 1.19
C GLN A 10 -8.77 5.63 0.44
N PHE A 11 -8.36 5.36 -0.80
CA PHE A 11 -8.74 4.19 -1.60
C PHE A 11 -7.55 3.77 -2.46
N ALA A 12 -7.38 2.47 -2.70
CA ALA A 12 -6.25 1.95 -3.47
C ALA A 12 -6.26 2.49 -4.91
N ASP A 13 -7.43 2.82 -5.44
CA ASP A 13 -7.65 3.53 -6.70
C ASP A 13 -6.89 4.88 -6.77
N TYR A 14 -6.60 5.50 -5.61
CA TYR A 14 -5.94 6.80 -5.48
C TYR A 14 -4.45 6.68 -5.12
N ILE A 15 -3.85 5.50 -5.20
CA ILE A 15 -2.43 5.28 -4.87
C ILE A 15 -1.48 5.73 -6.00
N PHE A 16 -1.97 5.82 -7.23
CA PHE A 16 -1.14 6.08 -8.41
C PHE A 16 -0.40 7.43 -8.43
N PRO A 17 -0.94 8.53 -7.87
CA PRO A 17 -0.16 9.76 -7.67
C PRO A 17 1.12 9.54 -6.84
N ALA A 18 1.13 8.54 -5.93
CA ALA A 18 2.28 8.20 -5.11
C ALA A 18 3.18 7.10 -5.72
N PHE A 19 2.87 6.61 -6.94
CA PHE A 19 3.56 5.46 -7.53
C PHE A 19 5.07 5.67 -7.66
N ASP A 20 5.51 6.85 -8.11
CA ASP A 20 6.93 7.18 -8.23
C ASP A 20 7.65 7.13 -6.87
N GLN A 21 7.06 7.71 -5.83
CA GLN A 21 7.63 7.69 -4.48
C GLN A 21 7.68 6.29 -3.90
N ILE A 22 6.70 5.43 -4.21
CA ILE A 22 6.71 4.05 -3.73
C ILE A 22 7.78 3.23 -4.48
N VAL A 23 7.79 3.31 -5.81
CA VAL A 23 8.58 2.42 -6.67
C VAL A 23 10.03 2.87 -6.81
N ASN A 24 10.28 4.17 -7.01
CA ASN A 24 11.63 4.70 -7.23
C ASN A 24 12.32 5.11 -5.93
N GLU A 25 11.58 5.67 -4.98
CA GLU A 25 12.16 6.14 -3.72
C GLU A 25 12.12 5.04 -2.64
N ALA A 26 10.94 4.64 -2.17
CA ALA A 26 10.80 3.74 -1.02
C ALA A 26 11.39 2.35 -1.28
N ALA A 27 11.04 1.71 -2.40
CA ALA A 27 11.50 0.36 -2.73
C ALA A 27 13.04 0.27 -2.84
N LYS A 28 13.67 1.33 -3.34
CA LYS A 28 15.11 1.34 -3.64
C LYS A 28 15.95 2.01 -2.55
N PHE A 29 15.34 2.63 -1.53
CA PHE A 29 16.03 3.48 -0.55
C PHE A 29 17.18 2.78 0.18
N ARG A 30 16.95 1.53 0.61
CA ARG A 30 17.97 0.71 1.27
C ARG A 30 19.06 0.25 0.31
N TYR A 31 18.68 -0.12 -0.91
CA TYR A 31 19.61 -0.63 -1.92
C TYR A 31 20.55 0.48 -2.42
N ARG A 32 19.99 1.63 -2.82
CA ARG A 32 20.75 2.76 -3.41
C ARG A 32 21.74 3.39 -2.44
N SER A 33 21.51 3.25 -1.13
CA SER A 33 22.38 3.81 -0.09
C SER A 33 23.42 2.81 0.43
N GLY A 34 23.50 1.59 -0.12
CA GLY A 34 24.36 0.55 0.44
C GLY A 34 24.04 0.25 1.91
N ASN A 35 22.74 0.29 2.27
CA ASN A 35 22.23 0.11 3.64
C ASN A 35 22.60 1.23 4.65
N GLN A 36 23.12 2.38 4.22
CA GLN A 36 23.36 3.53 5.10
C GLN A 36 22.05 4.23 5.52
N PHE A 37 21.02 4.18 4.68
CA PHE A 37 19.69 4.74 4.94
C PHE A 37 18.60 3.74 4.57
N ASN A 38 17.47 3.76 5.26
CA ASN A 38 16.32 2.93 4.92
C ASN A 38 15.00 3.58 5.37
N CYS A 39 13.90 3.16 4.75
CA CYS A 39 12.54 3.50 5.15
C CYS A 39 11.76 2.25 5.60
N GLY A 40 12.44 1.28 6.22
CA GLY A 40 11.83 -0.02 6.58
C GLY A 40 10.73 0.07 7.66
N GLY A 41 10.62 1.23 8.34
CA GLY A 41 9.52 1.55 9.24
C GLY A 41 8.29 2.15 8.54
N LEU A 42 8.30 2.32 7.22
CA LEU A 42 7.15 2.78 6.44
C LEU A 42 6.13 1.65 6.25
N THR A 43 4.86 2.01 6.29
CA THR A 43 3.71 1.13 6.13
C THR A 43 2.63 1.98 5.45
N ILE A 44 2.24 1.64 4.22
CA ILE A 44 1.16 2.34 3.51
C ILE A 44 -0.08 1.45 3.55
N ARG A 45 -1.17 1.94 4.15
CA ARG A 45 -2.45 1.24 4.20
C ARG A 45 -3.47 1.86 3.26
N SER A 46 -4.25 1.03 2.56
CA SER A 46 -5.34 1.52 1.72
C SER A 46 -6.48 0.50 1.54
N PRO A 47 -7.76 0.90 1.63
CA PRO A 47 -8.90 0.10 1.20
C PRO A 47 -8.73 -0.39 -0.24
N TYR A 48 -8.98 -1.67 -0.52
CA TYR A 48 -8.92 -2.22 -1.88
C TYR A 48 -10.09 -3.15 -2.20
N GLY A 49 -10.26 -3.45 -3.48
CA GLY A 49 -11.19 -4.47 -3.96
C GLY A 49 -12.61 -3.93 -4.18
N ALA A 50 -13.42 -4.74 -4.86
CA ALA A 50 -14.78 -4.36 -5.23
C ALA A 50 -15.72 -4.31 -4.02
N VAL A 51 -16.62 -3.33 -4.02
CA VAL A 51 -17.62 -3.11 -2.95
C VAL A 51 -19.07 -3.17 -3.45
N GLY A 52 -19.29 -3.71 -4.65
CA GLY A 52 -20.60 -3.84 -5.29
C GLY A 52 -21.06 -2.59 -6.05
N HIS A 53 -20.91 -1.40 -5.47
CA HIS A 53 -21.37 -0.12 -6.06
C HIS A 53 -20.26 0.94 -6.19
N GLY A 54 -18.99 0.54 -6.16
CA GLY A 54 -17.83 1.46 -6.13
C GLY A 54 -17.46 2.09 -7.49
N GLY A 55 -17.98 1.55 -8.60
CA GLY A 55 -17.63 2.02 -9.94
C GLY A 55 -16.12 1.93 -10.22
N HIS A 56 -15.60 2.82 -11.08
CA HIS A 56 -14.21 2.78 -11.54
C HIS A 56 -13.16 3.18 -10.50
N TYR A 57 -13.55 3.94 -9.46
CA TYR A 57 -12.60 4.62 -8.56
C TYR A 57 -12.77 4.27 -7.07
N HIS A 58 -13.54 3.22 -6.77
CA HIS A 58 -13.66 2.64 -5.42
C HIS A 58 -13.75 1.11 -5.47
N SER A 59 -13.08 0.47 -6.43
CA SER A 59 -13.19 -0.99 -6.64
C SER A 59 -11.90 -1.65 -7.10
N GLN A 60 -10.81 -0.91 -7.28
CA GLN A 60 -9.60 -1.44 -7.90
C GLN A 60 -8.81 -2.36 -6.95
N SER A 61 -8.07 -3.30 -7.57
CA SER A 61 -7.07 -4.16 -6.93
C SER A 61 -5.73 -3.93 -7.65
N PRO A 62 -4.92 -2.93 -7.23
CA PRO A 62 -3.78 -2.45 -8.01
C PRO A 62 -2.47 -3.21 -7.74
N GLU A 63 -2.48 -4.35 -7.04
CA GLU A 63 -1.27 -5.06 -6.62
C GLU A 63 -0.29 -5.40 -7.73
N ALA A 64 -0.79 -5.77 -8.91
CA ALA A 64 0.04 -6.22 -10.01
C ALA A 64 1.00 -5.13 -10.48
N PHE A 65 0.61 -3.86 -10.34
CA PHE A 65 1.47 -2.70 -10.62
C PHE A 65 2.66 -2.60 -9.67
N PHE A 66 2.52 -3.12 -8.45
CA PHE A 66 3.55 -3.09 -7.41
C PHE A 66 4.34 -4.39 -7.31
N CYS A 67 3.77 -5.54 -7.72
CA CYS A 67 4.45 -6.85 -7.69
C CYS A 67 5.77 -6.88 -8.49
N HIS A 68 5.92 -5.99 -9.47
CA HIS A 68 7.10 -5.88 -10.31
C HIS A 68 8.15 -4.87 -9.78
N ALA A 69 7.97 -4.32 -8.58
CA ALA A 69 8.90 -3.40 -7.94
C ALA A 69 9.66 -4.10 -6.78
N PRO A 70 10.92 -4.53 -6.98
CA PRO A 70 11.71 -5.14 -5.91
C PRO A 70 11.98 -4.15 -4.78
N GLY A 71 11.82 -4.60 -3.52
CA GLY A 71 12.16 -3.82 -2.33
C GLY A 71 10.97 -3.35 -1.49
N ILE A 72 9.74 -3.54 -1.97
CA ILE A 72 8.50 -3.38 -1.20
C ILE A 72 7.86 -4.74 -0.91
N LYS A 73 6.93 -4.78 0.05
CA LYS A 73 6.16 -5.98 0.40
C LYS A 73 4.68 -5.66 0.33
N ILE A 74 3.93 -6.48 -0.40
CA ILE A 74 2.48 -6.34 -0.52
C ILE A 74 1.84 -7.40 0.38
N SER A 75 0.91 -7.00 1.24
CA SER A 75 0.17 -7.91 2.11
C SER A 75 -1.30 -7.55 2.15
N TYR A 76 -2.14 -8.58 2.27
CA TYR A 76 -3.58 -8.47 2.43
C TYR A 76 -3.97 -9.02 3.79
N TYR A 77 -4.84 -8.30 4.49
CA TYR A 77 -5.46 -8.81 5.71
C TYR A 77 -6.97 -8.80 5.54
N MET A 78 -7.56 -10.00 5.53
CA MET A 78 -8.99 -10.15 5.76
C MET A 78 -9.23 -10.09 7.25
N ASN A 79 -9.99 -9.09 7.71
CA ASN A 79 -10.41 -9.10 9.11
C ASN A 79 -11.50 -10.17 9.28
N THR A 80 -11.23 -11.22 10.04
CA THR A 80 -12.31 -12.06 10.56
C THR A 80 -12.98 -11.27 11.68
N MET A 81 -14.28 -10.95 11.51
CA MET A 81 -15.22 -10.32 12.46
C MET A 81 -15.58 -8.85 12.21
N ASP A 82 -16.67 -8.66 11.47
CA ASP A 82 -17.90 -7.92 11.87
C ASP A 82 -18.75 -7.70 10.61
N HIS A 83 -19.80 -8.49 10.39
CA HIS A 83 -20.72 -8.33 9.26
C HIS A 83 -21.55 -7.02 9.31
N SER A 84 -21.45 -6.24 10.40
CA SER A 84 -22.19 -4.99 10.59
C SER A 84 -21.47 -3.75 10.06
N ARG A 85 -20.22 -3.86 9.60
CA ARG A 85 -19.49 -2.77 8.93
C ARG A 85 -18.77 -3.33 7.70
N PRO A 86 -18.84 -2.69 6.52
CA PRO A 86 -17.98 -3.03 5.39
C PRO A 86 -16.53 -2.72 5.80
N ALA A 87 -15.85 -3.67 6.42
CA ALA A 87 -14.47 -3.52 6.82
C ALA A 87 -13.63 -3.67 5.54
N PHE A 88 -13.22 -2.55 4.97
CA PHE A 88 -12.29 -2.52 3.86
C PHE A 88 -10.99 -3.22 4.29
N PRO A 89 -10.66 -4.39 3.74
CA PRO A 89 -9.37 -4.99 4.04
C PRO A 89 -8.29 -4.02 3.51
N PRO A 90 -7.30 -3.60 4.32
CA PRO A 90 -6.25 -2.75 3.82
C PRO A 90 -5.23 -3.56 3.02
N ILE A 91 -4.78 -3.06 1.87
CA ILE A 91 -3.47 -3.43 1.32
C ILE A 91 -2.43 -2.76 2.19
N LEU A 92 -1.43 -3.51 2.60
CA LEU A 92 -0.18 -2.99 3.12
C LEU A 92 0.87 -3.04 2.01
N VAL A 93 1.40 -1.86 1.64
CA VAL A 93 2.62 -1.71 0.82
C VAL A 93 3.79 -1.24 1.68
#